data_AF-C0A048-F1
#
_entry.id   AF-C0A048-F1
#
_cell.length_a   1.000
_cell.length_b   1.000
_cell.length_c   1.000
_cell.angle_alpha   90.00
_cell.angle_beta   90.00
_cell.angle_gamma   90.00
#
_symmetry.space_group_name_H-M   'P 1'
#
loop_
_entity.id
_entity.type
_entity.pdbx_description
1 polymer ?
#
loop_
_entity_poly.entity_id
_entity_poly.type
_entity_poly.pdbx_seq_one_letter_code
_entity_poly.pdbx_strand_id
1 'polypeptide(L)'
;GKFRKDPSISQEALERAMKEYPYLSYQYIEAANDLDLNFGGKDSSGNDIDFNKIKSDAREKYLPKTYTFDDGKFVVKAGDKVTEEKIKRLYWASKEVKAQFMRVVQNDKALEEGNPDDVLTVVIYNSPEEYKLNRIINGFSTDNGGIYIENIGTFFTYERTPEESIYTLEELFRHEFTHYLQGRYVVPGMWGQGEFYQEGVLTWYEEGTAEFFAGSTRTDGI
;
A
#
# COMPACT_ATOMS: atom_id res chain seq x y z
N GLY A 1 -17.99 -7.52 -23.48
CA GLY A 1 -17.30 -6.25 -23.20
C GLY A 1 -17.93 -5.10 -23.95
N LYS A 2 -17.47 -3.88 -23.67
CA LYS A 2 -17.95 -2.60 -24.22
C LYS A 2 -18.07 -2.54 -25.76
N PHE A 3 -17.33 -3.40 -26.46
CA PHE A 3 -17.34 -3.52 -27.92
C PHE A 3 -18.41 -4.49 -28.47
N ARG A 4 -19.24 -5.09 -27.61
CA ARG A 4 -20.37 -5.90 -28.06
C ARG A 4 -21.47 -4.98 -28.59
N LYS A 5 -22.17 -5.47 -29.62
CA LYS A 5 -23.35 -4.81 -30.20
C LYS A 5 -24.45 -4.57 -29.16
N ASP A 6 -24.55 -5.47 -28.18
CA ASP A 6 -25.38 -5.31 -27.00
C ASP A 6 -24.50 -5.36 -25.73
N PRO A 7 -24.23 -4.22 -25.08
CA PRO A 7 -23.46 -4.14 -23.85
C PRO A 7 -24.12 -4.86 -22.66
N SER A 8 -25.46 -4.98 -22.63
CA SER A 8 -26.23 -5.52 -21.50
C SER A 8 -25.85 -6.97 -21.18
N ILE A 9 -25.57 -7.78 -22.20
CA ILE A 9 -25.09 -9.16 -22.07
C ILE A 9 -23.83 -9.25 -21.19
N SER A 10 -22.96 -8.24 -21.25
CA SER A 10 -21.74 -8.21 -20.43
C SER A 10 -22.06 -7.80 -19.00
N GLN A 11 -22.95 -6.83 -18.82
CA GLN A 11 -23.40 -6.40 -17.49
C GLN A 11 -24.10 -7.56 -16.77
N GLU A 12 -25.01 -8.28 -17.44
CA GLU A 12 -25.70 -9.44 -16.87
C GLU A 12 -24.75 -10.57 -16.45
N ALA A 13 -23.65 -10.77 -17.19
CA ALA A 13 -22.62 -11.75 -16.83
C ALA A 13 -21.87 -11.33 -15.55
N LEU A 14 -21.51 -10.04 -15.44
CA LEU A 14 -20.86 -9.49 -14.25
C LEU A 14 -21.80 -9.51 -13.04
N GLU A 15 -23.07 -9.16 -13.23
CA GLU A 15 -24.09 -9.28 -12.18
C GLU A 15 -24.31 -10.72 -11.73
N ARG A 16 -24.24 -11.69 -12.65
CA ARG A 16 -24.32 -13.11 -12.30
C ARG A 16 -23.14 -13.50 -11.41
N ALA A 17 -21.93 -13.06 -11.74
CA ALA A 17 -20.76 -13.27 -10.88
C ALA A 17 -20.99 -12.64 -9.49
N MET A 18 -21.49 -11.41 -9.42
CA MET A 18 -21.82 -10.75 -8.14
C MET A 18 -22.92 -11.46 -7.34
N LYS A 19 -23.80 -12.24 -7.98
CA LYS A 19 -24.83 -13.05 -7.31
C LYS A 19 -24.29 -14.42 -6.85
N GLU A 20 -23.33 -14.98 -7.59
CA GLU A 20 -22.76 -16.30 -7.33
C GLU A 20 -21.66 -16.25 -6.25
N TYR A 21 -20.85 -15.19 -6.25
CA TYR A 21 -19.75 -15.05 -5.31
C TYR A 21 -20.17 -14.26 -4.05
N PRO A 22 -19.67 -14.63 -2.85
CA PRO A 22 -19.99 -13.92 -1.63
C PRO A 22 -19.65 -12.43 -1.71
N TYR A 23 -20.47 -11.61 -1.03
CA TYR A 23 -20.22 -10.18 -0.91
C TYR A 23 -18.79 -9.90 -0.40
N LEU A 24 -18.10 -8.99 -1.08
CA LEU A 24 -16.70 -8.63 -0.82
C LEU A 24 -15.70 -9.79 -0.98
N SER A 25 -16.00 -10.83 -1.74
CA SER A 25 -14.97 -11.76 -2.24
C SER A 25 -14.20 -11.11 -3.40
N TYR A 26 -13.05 -11.67 -3.77
CA TYR A 26 -12.24 -11.15 -4.88
C TYR A 26 -13.05 -11.06 -6.18
N GLN A 27 -13.73 -12.15 -6.56
CA GLN A 27 -14.53 -12.21 -7.78
C GLN A 27 -15.72 -11.24 -7.75
N TYR A 28 -16.34 -11.05 -6.59
CA TYR A 28 -17.41 -10.06 -6.42
C TYR A 28 -16.88 -8.63 -6.67
N ILE A 29 -15.76 -8.27 -6.03
CA ILE A 29 -15.16 -6.94 -6.12
C ILE A 29 -14.64 -6.67 -7.53
N GLU A 30 -14.04 -7.67 -8.18
CA GLU A 30 -13.58 -7.59 -9.57
C GLU A 30 -14.74 -7.36 -10.54
N ALA A 31 -15.85 -8.09 -10.39
CA ALA A 31 -17.03 -7.88 -11.21
C ALA A 31 -17.66 -6.49 -11.01
N ALA A 32 -17.72 -6.01 -9.76
CA ALA A 32 -18.21 -4.65 -9.46
C ALA A 32 -17.29 -3.57 -10.05
N ASN A 33 -15.97 -3.76 -9.99
CA ASN A 33 -14.99 -2.87 -10.60
C ASN A 33 -15.13 -2.82 -12.13
N ASP A 34 -15.38 -3.96 -12.77
CA ASP A 34 -15.60 -4.00 -14.22
C ASP A 34 -16.89 -3.28 -14.63
N LEU A 35 -17.95 -3.35 -13.80
CA LEU A 35 -19.18 -2.56 -13.99
C LEU A 35 -18.91 -1.05 -13.87
N ASP A 36 -18.12 -0.65 -12.87
CA ASP A 36 -17.71 0.75 -12.66
C ASP A 36 -16.92 1.29 -13.86
N LEU A 37 -15.80 0.64 -14.21
CA LEU A 37 -14.87 1.12 -15.24
C LEU A 37 -15.46 1.09 -16.65
N ASN A 38 -16.23 0.04 -16.99
CA ASN A 38 -16.64 -0.18 -18.37
C ASN A 38 -18.08 0.26 -18.66
N PHE A 39 -18.92 0.35 -17.64
CA PHE A 39 -20.36 0.60 -17.77
C PHE A 39 -20.86 1.77 -16.91
N GLY A 40 -19.95 2.59 -16.39
CA GLY A 40 -20.28 3.81 -15.65
C GLY A 40 -20.95 3.54 -14.30
N GLY A 41 -20.63 2.40 -13.69
CA GLY A 41 -21.18 2.01 -12.39
C GLY A 41 -22.65 1.63 -12.45
N LYS A 42 -23.16 1.15 -13.60
CA LYS A 42 -24.56 0.77 -13.78
C LYS A 42 -24.74 -0.72 -14.06
N ASP A 43 -25.79 -1.29 -13.49
CA ASP A 43 -26.27 -2.63 -13.83
C ASP A 43 -26.99 -2.65 -15.20
N SER A 44 -27.38 -3.84 -15.66
CA SER A 44 -28.12 -4.06 -16.92
C SER A 44 -29.49 -3.40 -16.95
N SER A 45 -30.08 -3.10 -15.79
CA SER A 45 -31.36 -2.40 -15.65
C SER A 45 -31.19 -0.87 -15.56
N GLY A 46 -29.96 -0.37 -15.53
CA GLY A 46 -29.63 1.05 -15.44
C GLY A 46 -29.53 1.60 -14.01
N ASN A 47 -29.64 0.75 -12.99
CA ASN A 47 -29.48 1.16 -11.59
C ASN A 47 -28.00 1.37 -11.27
N ASP A 48 -27.73 2.33 -10.40
CA ASP A 48 -26.36 2.60 -9.96
C ASP A 48 -25.88 1.54 -8.95
N ILE A 49 -24.64 1.12 -9.13
CA ILE A 49 -23.87 0.29 -8.22
C ILE A 49 -22.95 1.23 -7.45
N ASP A 50 -23.14 1.30 -6.13
CA ASP A 50 -22.28 2.11 -5.27
C ASP A 50 -20.93 1.44 -5.04
N PHE A 51 -20.05 1.54 -6.03
CA PHE A 51 -18.72 0.95 -5.96
C PHE A 51 -17.84 1.62 -4.89
N ASN A 52 -18.10 2.88 -4.54
CA ASN A 52 -17.40 3.54 -3.44
C ASN A 52 -17.78 2.93 -2.09
N LYS A 53 -19.05 2.61 -1.87
CA LYS A 53 -19.49 1.83 -0.72
C LYS A 53 -18.86 0.44 -0.69
N ILE A 54 -18.82 -0.28 -1.82
CA ILE A 54 -18.17 -1.60 -1.89
C ILE A 54 -16.69 -1.50 -1.48
N LYS A 55 -15.95 -0.48 -1.96
CA LYS A 55 -14.56 -0.24 -1.54
C LYS A 55 -14.45 0.09 -0.05
N SER A 56 -15.39 0.85 0.51
CA SER A 56 -15.43 1.14 1.95
C SER A 56 -15.64 -0.12 2.78
N ASP A 57 -16.68 -0.88 2.47
CA ASP A 57 -17.01 -2.13 3.18
C ASP A 57 -15.87 -3.15 3.04
N ALA A 58 -15.18 -3.19 1.89
CA ALA A 58 -13.99 -4.03 1.69
C ALA A 58 -12.83 -3.61 2.62
N ARG A 59 -12.57 -2.30 2.77
CA ARG A 59 -11.54 -1.83 3.71
C ARG A 59 -11.88 -2.22 5.15
N GLU A 60 -13.12 -2.10 5.56
CA GLU A 60 -13.56 -2.51 6.90
C GLU A 60 -13.40 -4.02 7.13
N LYS A 61 -13.73 -4.83 6.13
CA LYS A 61 -13.60 -6.29 6.20
C LYS A 61 -12.15 -6.76 6.25
N TYR A 62 -11.30 -6.21 5.38
CA TYR A 62 -9.93 -6.70 5.16
C TYR A 62 -8.88 -5.98 6.01
N LEU A 63 -9.19 -4.80 6.53
CA LEU A 63 -8.30 -4.00 7.37
C LEU A 63 -9.03 -3.50 8.65
N PRO A 64 -9.63 -4.41 9.44
CA PRO A 64 -10.49 -4.02 10.57
C PRO A 64 -9.73 -3.41 11.75
N LYS A 65 -8.42 -3.64 11.87
CA LYS A 65 -7.63 -3.20 13.03
C LYS A 65 -6.86 -1.92 12.68
N THR A 66 -6.88 -0.95 13.60
CA THR A 66 -6.08 0.27 13.49
C THR A 66 -5.25 0.46 14.76
N TYR A 67 -3.95 0.71 14.59
CA TYR A 67 -2.99 1.01 15.65
C TYR A 67 -2.37 2.36 15.37
N THR A 68 -2.20 3.18 16.41
CA THR A 68 -1.70 4.56 16.28
C THR A 68 -0.54 4.78 17.23
N PHE A 69 0.53 5.37 16.72
CA PHE A 69 1.75 5.71 17.44
C PHE A 69 2.15 7.17 17.14
N ASP A 70 3.13 7.69 17.89
CA ASP A 70 3.68 9.04 17.70
C ASP A 70 2.62 10.15 17.55
N ASP A 71 1.64 10.18 18.46
CA ASP A 71 0.54 11.16 18.46
C ASP A 71 -0.26 11.21 17.13
N GLY A 72 -0.37 10.09 16.42
CA GLY A 72 -1.10 10.02 15.15
C GLY A 72 -0.21 10.09 13.92
N LYS A 73 1.10 10.26 14.06
CA LYS A 73 2.03 10.40 12.92
C LYS A 73 2.48 9.08 12.31
N PHE A 74 2.24 7.96 13.00
CA PHE A 74 2.48 6.62 12.48
C PHE A 74 1.24 5.77 12.74
N VAL A 75 0.53 5.42 11.68
CA VAL A 75 -0.75 4.69 11.73
C VAL A 75 -0.60 3.36 11.02
N VAL A 76 -1.01 2.27 11.65
CA VAL A 76 -1.05 0.95 11.02
C VAL A 76 -2.48 0.46 10.89
N LYS A 77 -2.94 0.20 9.67
CA LYS A 77 -4.20 -0.47 9.37
C LYS A 77 -3.90 -1.90 8.97
N ALA A 78 -4.47 -2.88 9.67
CA ALA A 78 -4.10 -4.27 9.50
C ALA A 78 -5.29 -5.20 9.44
N GLY A 79 -5.09 -6.32 8.74
CA GLY A 79 -5.93 -7.49 8.80
C GLY A 79 -6.03 -8.07 10.22
N ASP A 80 -7.08 -8.83 10.47
CA ASP A 80 -7.39 -9.40 11.78
C ASP A 80 -6.41 -10.49 12.24
N LYS A 81 -5.68 -11.13 11.33
CA LYS A 81 -4.70 -12.20 11.63
C LYS A 81 -3.28 -11.66 11.84
N VAL A 82 -3.00 -10.41 11.48
CA VAL A 82 -1.71 -9.77 11.80
C VAL A 82 -1.61 -9.55 13.31
N THR A 83 -0.54 -10.08 13.90
CA THR A 83 -0.38 -10.08 15.37
C THR A 83 0.03 -8.70 15.89
N GLU A 84 -0.49 -8.30 17.05
CA GLU A 84 -0.11 -7.03 17.68
C GLU A 84 1.39 -6.97 18.03
N GLU A 85 2.00 -8.10 18.39
CA GLU A 85 3.44 -8.19 18.60
C GLU A 85 4.20 -7.71 17.35
N LYS A 86 3.80 -8.17 16.18
CA LYS A 86 4.46 -7.81 14.93
C LYS A 86 4.26 -6.34 14.58
N ILE A 87 3.07 -5.79 14.83
CA ILE A 87 2.82 -4.34 14.70
C ILE A 87 3.80 -3.53 15.56
N LYS A 88 4.01 -3.94 16.82
CA LYS A 88 4.98 -3.29 17.72
C LYS A 88 6.42 -3.45 17.23
N ARG A 89 6.79 -4.62 16.69
CA ARG A 89 8.11 -4.86 16.09
C ARG A 89 8.37 -3.93 14.91
N LEU A 90 7.41 -3.76 13.99
CA LEU A 90 7.52 -2.82 12.87
C LEU A 90 7.71 -1.38 13.36
N TYR A 91 6.94 -0.96 14.37
CA TYR A 91 7.14 0.36 14.97
C TYR A 91 8.56 0.55 15.49
N TRP A 92 9.13 -0.41 16.23
CA TRP A 92 10.51 -0.31 16.71
C TRP A 92 11.57 -0.41 15.62
N ALA A 93 11.37 -1.28 14.63
CA ALA A 93 12.23 -1.38 13.44
C ALA A 93 12.31 -0.03 12.71
N SER A 94 11.20 0.71 12.61
CA SER A 94 11.19 2.06 12.03
C SER A 94 12.12 3.02 12.79
N LYS A 95 12.22 2.90 14.11
CA LYS A 95 13.10 3.75 14.92
C LYS A 95 14.57 3.42 14.73
N GLU A 96 14.90 2.14 14.58
CA GLU A 96 16.27 1.69 14.28
C GLU A 96 16.73 2.22 12.92
N VAL A 97 15.93 1.98 11.88
CA VAL A 97 16.21 2.46 10.51
C VAL A 97 16.30 3.98 10.49
N LYS A 98 15.33 4.69 11.07
CA LYS A 98 15.36 6.15 11.14
C LYS A 98 16.61 6.67 11.83
N ALA A 99 17.02 6.08 12.95
CA ALA A 99 18.19 6.55 13.68
C ALA A 99 19.47 6.45 12.84
N GLN A 100 19.68 5.35 12.11
CA GLN A 100 20.86 5.21 11.25
C GLN A 100 20.77 6.11 10.01
N PHE A 101 19.59 6.23 9.42
CA PHE A 101 19.36 7.14 8.28
C PHE A 101 19.73 8.58 8.63
N MET A 102 19.24 9.11 9.76
CA MET A 102 19.54 10.48 10.20
C MET A 102 21.03 10.67 10.53
N ARG A 103 21.72 9.63 11.01
CA ARG A 103 23.19 9.68 11.22
C ARG A 103 23.96 9.77 9.92
N VAL A 104 23.49 9.15 8.84
CA VAL A 104 24.18 9.21 7.54
C VAL A 104 23.84 10.51 6.80
N VAL A 105 22.55 10.87 6.76
CA VAL A 105 22.06 12.04 6.01
C VAL A 105 22.32 13.36 6.74
N GLN A 106 22.47 13.34 8.07
CA GLN A 106 22.72 14.52 8.91
C GLN A 106 21.62 15.59 8.80
N ASN A 107 20.39 15.20 8.45
CA ASN A 107 19.21 16.05 8.41
C ASN A 107 18.01 15.30 8.97
N ASP A 108 17.42 15.80 10.05
CA ASP A 108 16.20 15.28 10.67
C ASP A 108 14.98 16.21 10.51
N LYS A 109 15.14 17.26 9.69
CA LYS A 109 14.06 18.17 9.33
C LYS A 109 13.51 17.75 7.97
N ALA A 110 12.19 17.61 7.89
CA ALA A 110 11.52 17.37 6.62
C ALA A 110 11.88 18.49 5.63
N LEU A 111 12.09 18.14 4.36
CA LEU A 111 12.43 19.12 3.32
C LEU A 111 11.26 20.05 3.01
N GLU A 112 10.04 19.53 3.11
CA GLU A 112 8.79 20.22 2.82
C GLU A 112 7.78 19.98 3.95
N GLU A 113 7.00 21.01 4.29
CA GLU A 113 5.97 20.95 5.33
C GLU A 113 4.57 20.78 4.71
N GLY A 114 3.69 20.03 5.38
CA GLY A 114 2.31 19.84 4.96
C GLY A 114 2.12 18.78 3.88
N ASN A 115 3.18 18.02 3.54
CA ASN A 115 3.09 16.89 2.64
C ASN A 115 2.33 15.73 3.29
N PRO A 116 1.69 14.84 2.48
CA PRO A 116 0.88 13.73 3.00
C PRO A 116 1.63 12.77 3.94
N ASP A 117 2.95 12.70 3.80
CA ASP A 117 3.88 11.89 4.58
C ASP A 117 4.19 12.46 5.98
N ASP A 118 3.60 13.61 6.35
CA ASP A 118 3.52 14.08 7.73
C ASP A 118 2.85 13.04 8.65
N VAL A 119 2.00 12.19 8.07
CA VAL A 119 1.46 10.98 8.68
C VAL A 119 1.84 9.78 7.82
N LEU A 120 2.71 8.91 8.33
CA LEU A 120 2.98 7.64 7.69
C LEU A 120 1.86 6.66 8.01
N THR A 121 1.14 6.21 6.97
CA THR A 121 0.17 5.11 7.08
C THR A 121 0.78 3.82 6.55
N VAL A 122 0.70 2.74 7.32
CA VAL A 122 1.11 1.40 6.91
C VAL A 122 -0.13 0.52 6.82
N VAL A 123 -0.37 -0.07 5.66
CA VAL A 123 -1.52 -0.94 5.38
C VAL A 123 -1.01 -2.37 5.22
N ILE A 124 -1.49 -3.29 6.05
CA ILE A 124 -1.03 -4.68 6.12
C ILE A 124 -2.22 -5.62 5.96
N TYR A 125 -2.41 -6.16 4.75
CA TYR A 125 -3.36 -7.26 4.52
C TYR A 125 -2.92 -8.54 5.25
N ASN A 126 -3.79 -9.54 5.41
CA ASN A 126 -3.40 -10.77 6.10
C ASN A 126 -2.52 -11.70 5.26
N SER A 127 -2.61 -11.63 3.94
CA SER A 127 -2.00 -12.61 3.03
C SER A 127 -1.78 -12.02 1.63
N PRO A 128 -0.94 -12.64 0.78
CA PRO A 128 -0.76 -12.21 -0.60
C PRO A 128 -2.05 -12.25 -1.43
N GLU A 129 -2.99 -13.15 -1.12
CA GLU A 129 -4.29 -13.22 -1.79
C GLU A 129 -5.16 -12.00 -1.46
N GLU A 130 -5.22 -11.59 -0.19
CA GLU A 130 -5.95 -10.40 0.22
C GLU A 130 -5.29 -9.13 -0.33
N TYR A 131 -3.95 -9.11 -0.43
CA TYR A 131 -3.20 -7.98 -0.98
C TYR A 131 -3.60 -7.64 -2.41
N LYS A 132 -3.95 -8.62 -3.24
CA LYS A 132 -4.40 -8.39 -4.64
C LYS A 132 -5.58 -7.42 -4.73
N LEU A 133 -6.40 -7.32 -3.68
CA LEU A 133 -7.51 -6.37 -3.62
C LEU A 133 -7.03 -4.92 -3.57
N ASN A 134 -5.81 -4.64 -3.12
CA ASN A 134 -5.24 -3.29 -3.07
C ASN A 134 -5.24 -2.63 -4.47
N ARG A 135 -5.04 -3.42 -5.54
CA ARG A 135 -5.14 -2.94 -6.93
C ARG A 135 -6.49 -2.34 -7.25
N ILE A 136 -7.56 -2.92 -6.72
CA ILE A 136 -8.93 -2.49 -7.00
C ILE A 136 -9.38 -1.42 -6.01
N ILE A 137 -9.05 -1.60 -4.73
CA ILE A 137 -9.52 -0.73 -3.64
C ILE A 137 -8.79 0.62 -3.66
N ASN A 138 -7.47 0.61 -3.87
CA ASN A 138 -6.62 1.79 -3.79
C ASN A 138 -5.94 2.15 -5.12
N GLY A 139 -6.01 1.30 -6.14
CA GLY A 139 -5.52 1.62 -7.48
C GLY A 139 -4.02 1.40 -7.71
N PHE A 140 -3.31 0.79 -6.76
CA PHE A 140 -1.86 0.58 -6.84
C PHE A 140 -1.49 -0.85 -7.21
N SER A 141 -0.37 -1.04 -7.91
CA SER A 141 0.09 -2.37 -8.31
C SER A 141 0.32 -3.27 -7.09
N THR A 142 -0.03 -4.54 -7.23
CA THR A 142 0.18 -5.60 -6.24
C THR A 142 1.13 -6.68 -6.72
N ASP A 143 1.80 -6.44 -7.85
CA ASP A 143 2.85 -7.31 -8.40
C ASP A 143 4.20 -6.99 -7.74
N ASN A 144 4.22 -7.04 -6.40
CA ASN A 144 5.33 -6.69 -5.52
C ASN A 144 5.07 -7.24 -4.11
N GLY A 145 6.11 -7.27 -3.25
CA GLY A 145 5.95 -7.62 -1.82
C GLY A 145 5.27 -6.53 -1.00
N GLY A 146 5.31 -5.31 -1.50
CA GLY A 146 4.77 -4.09 -0.92
C GLY A 146 5.20 -2.89 -1.78
N ILE A 147 4.58 -1.75 -1.53
CA ILE A 147 4.90 -0.50 -2.23
C ILE A 147 4.60 0.71 -1.36
N TYR A 148 5.57 1.62 -1.22
CA TYR A 148 5.36 2.94 -0.66
C TYR A 148 4.86 3.93 -1.72
N ILE A 149 3.80 4.67 -1.39
CA ILE A 149 3.22 5.72 -2.23
C ILE A 149 3.32 7.06 -1.50
N GLU A 150 4.29 7.88 -1.88
CA GLU A 150 4.58 9.15 -1.22
C GLU A 150 3.44 10.17 -1.31
N ASN A 151 2.78 10.27 -2.47
CA ASN A 151 1.66 11.21 -2.70
C ASN A 151 0.48 11.05 -1.72
N ILE A 152 0.44 9.96 -0.96
CA ILE A 152 -0.56 9.73 0.09
C ILE A 152 0.07 9.24 1.39
N GLY A 153 1.40 9.35 1.55
CA GLY A 153 2.12 8.95 2.75
C GLY A 153 1.85 7.51 3.19
N THR A 154 1.59 6.58 2.24
CA THR A 154 1.07 5.26 2.57
C THR A 154 1.92 4.13 2.02
N PHE A 155 2.36 3.23 2.89
CA PHE A 155 2.98 1.94 2.55
C PHE A 155 1.92 0.83 2.53
N PHE A 156 1.80 0.10 1.43
CA PHE A 156 0.93 -1.07 1.32
C PHE A 156 1.75 -2.36 1.29
N THR A 157 1.39 -3.33 2.12
CA THR A 157 1.97 -4.68 2.15
C THR A 157 0.99 -5.65 2.81
N TYR A 158 1.42 -6.84 3.24
CA TYR A 158 0.51 -7.95 3.45
C TYR A 158 0.85 -9.10 4.40
N GLU A 159 1.78 -9.06 5.36
CA GLU A 159 2.17 -10.29 6.09
C GLU A 159 2.59 -11.50 5.18
N ARG A 160 3.38 -12.44 5.64
CA ARG A 160 3.79 -13.59 4.84
C ARG A 160 4.33 -14.72 5.69
N THR A 161 4.23 -15.93 5.16
CA THR A 161 5.05 -17.06 5.59
C THR A 161 6.36 -17.12 4.79
N PRO A 162 7.38 -17.85 5.28
CA PRO A 162 8.63 -18.03 4.54
C PRO A 162 8.49 -18.71 3.17
N GLU A 163 7.40 -19.45 2.93
CA GLU A 163 7.10 -20.06 1.63
C GLU A 163 6.54 -19.06 0.61
N GLU A 164 5.89 -18.00 1.09
CA GLU A 164 5.28 -16.96 0.24
C GLU A 164 6.27 -15.89 -0.20
N SER A 165 7.34 -15.67 0.58
CA SER A 165 8.38 -14.70 0.26
C SER A 165 9.70 -15.03 0.94
N ILE A 166 10.80 -14.69 0.26
CA ILE A 166 12.15 -14.75 0.85
C ILE A 166 12.35 -13.67 1.93
N TYR A 167 11.56 -12.60 1.89
CA TYR A 167 11.61 -11.51 2.86
C TYR A 167 10.47 -11.62 3.86
N THR A 168 10.79 -11.51 5.14
CA THR A 168 9.79 -11.33 6.18
C THR A 168 9.10 -9.97 6.04
N LEU A 169 7.96 -9.81 6.70
CA LEU A 169 7.28 -8.50 6.77
C LEU A 169 8.17 -7.41 7.38
N GLU A 170 9.00 -7.73 8.37
CA GLU A 170 9.89 -6.74 8.98
C GLU A 170 11.02 -6.32 8.04
N GLU A 171 11.67 -7.26 7.36
CA GLU A 171 12.74 -6.95 6.40
C GLU A 171 12.23 -6.07 5.27
N LEU A 172 11.09 -6.44 4.65
CA LEU A 172 10.49 -5.63 3.59
C LEU A 172 10.04 -4.25 4.11
N PHE A 173 9.47 -4.19 5.30
CA PHE A 173 9.10 -2.91 5.90
C PHE A 173 10.32 -2.02 6.14
N ARG A 174 11.45 -2.57 6.60
CA ARG A 174 12.68 -1.81 6.82
C ARG A 174 13.23 -1.21 5.52
N HIS A 175 13.15 -1.95 4.42
CA HIS A 175 13.46 -1.45 3.06
C HIS A 175 12.53 -0.31 2.66
N GLU A 176 11.22 -0.56 2.62
CA GLU A 176 10.22 0.41 2.13
C GLU A 176 10.10 1.65 3.02
N PHE A 177 10.33 1.49 4.33
CA PHE A 177 10.40 2.62 5.25
C PHE A 177 11.57 3.55 4.92
N THR A 178 12.63 3.04 4.30
CA THR A 178 13.74 3.89 3.82
C THR A 178 13.30 4.76 2.64
N HIS A 179 12.43 4.28 1.73
CA HIS A 179 11.87 5.12 0.67
C HIS A 179 11.04 6.28 1.24
N TYR A 180 10.27 6.04 2.31
CA TYR A 180 9.61 7.12 3.06
C TYR A 180 10.64 8.15 3.59
N LEU A 181 11.77 7.70 4.14
CA LEU A 181 12.79 8.61 4.64
C LEU A 181 13.51 9.37 3.52
N GLN A 182 13.74 8.73 2.37
CA GLN A 182 14.36 9.36 1.20
C GLN A 182 13.50 10.52 0.69
N GLY A 183 12.22 10.29 0.43
CA GLY A 183 11.30 11.34 -0.02
C GLY A 183 11.17 12.48 0.99
N ARG A 184 11.04 12.13 2.28
CA ARG A 184 10.83 13.15 3.32
C ARG A 184 12.06 14.02 3.65
N TYR A 185 13.26 13.44 3.64
CA TYR A 185 14.45 14.08 4.24
C TYR A 185 15.62 14.27 3.27
N VAL A 186 15.60 13.68 2.07
CA VAL A 186 16.74 13.69 1.12
C VAL A 186 16.39 14.25 -0.25
N VAL A 187 15.33 13.76 -0.88
CA VAL A 187 14.98 14.12 -2.26
C VAL A 187 13.87 15.18 -2.24
N PRO A 188 14.12 16.41 -2.69
CA PRO A 188 13.10 17.46 -2.71
C PRO A 188 12.06 17.20 -3.81
N GLY A 189 10.83 17.68 -3.60
CA GLY A 189 9.68 17.37 -4.44
C GLY A 189 9.14 15.96 -4.22
N MET A 190 8.17 15.56 -5.05
CA MET A 190 7.55 14.24 -4.98
C MET A 190 8.33 13.21 -5.81
N TRP A 191 8.26 11.96 -5.40
CA TRP A 191 8.93 10.81 -5.99
C TRP A 191 8.58 10.67 -7.46
N GLY A 192 9.60 10.42 -8.28
CA GLY A 192 9.49 10.39 -9.73
C GLY A 192 9.31 11.77 -10.37
N GLN A 193 9.34 12.86 -9.60
CA GLN A 193 9.19 14.24 -10.08
C GLN A 193 10.39 15.09 -9.67
N GLY A 194 10.72 16.08 -10.51
CA GLY A 194 11.83 16.99 -10.24
C GLY A 194 13.13 16.60 -10.96
N GLU A 195 14.18 17.39 -10.72
CA GLU A 195 15.42 17.33 -11.51
C GLU A 195 16.20 16.03 -11.29
N PHE A 196 16.18 15.46 -10.09
CA PHE A 196 16.93 14.24 -9.77
C PHE A 196 16.38 12.96 -10.42
N TYR A 197 15.11 12.95 -10.85
CA TYR A 197 14.54 11.81 -11.58
C TYR A 197 14.78 11.90 -13.09
N GLN A 198 15.32 13.02 -13.56
CA GLN A 198 15.79 13.11 -14.95
C GLN A 198 16.95 12.12 -15.13
N GLU A 199 16.96 11.41 -16.26
CA GLU A 199 18.03 10.49 -16.65
C GLU A 199 18.25 9.27 -15.71
N GLY A 200 17.35 9.02 -14.76
CA GLY A 200 17.36 7.80 -13.93
C GLY A 200 18.52 7.70 -12.94
N VAL A 201 19.16 8.82 -12.60
CA VAL A 201 20.36 8.85 -11.73
C VAL A 201 20.09 8.35 -10.30
N LEU A 202 18.85 8.46 -9.82
CA LEU A 202 18.46 8.04 -8.47
C LEU A 202 18.17 6.55 -8.32
N THR A 203 17.92 5.79 -9.40
CA THR A 203 17.43 4.41 -9.27
C THR A 203 18.35 3.51 -8.44
N TRP A 204 19.67 3.53 -8.71
CA TRP A 204 20.62 2.73 -7.93
C TRP A 204 20.77 3.24 -6.49
N TYR A 205 20.61 4.54 -6.29
CA TYR A 205 20.73 5.18 -4.99
C TYR A 205 19.53 4.85 -4.10
N GLU A 206 18.31 5.02 -4.61
CA GLU A 206 17.07 4.76 -3.86
C GLU A 206 16.97 3.30 -3.45
N GLU A 207 17.08 2.37 -4.40
CA GLU A 207 16.99 0.93 -4.11
C GLU A 207 18.21 0.44 -3.31
N GLY A 208 19.42 0.84 -3.72
CA GLY A 208 20.65 0.39 -3.06
C GLY A 208 20.76 0.89 -1.61
N THR A 209 20.34 2.12 -1.33
CA THR A 209 20.33 2.62 0.05
C THR A 209 19.15 2.08 0.84
N ALA A 210 18.00 1.77 0.24
CA ALA A 210 16.91 1.09 0.92
C ALA A 210 17.31 -0.29 1.43
N GLU A 211 17.97 -1.09 0.59
CA GLU A 211 18.53 -2.40 0.98
C GLU A 211 19.61 -2.25 2.06
N PHE A 212 20.49 -1.25 1.94
CA PHE A 212 21.51 -0.96 2.94
C PHE A 212 20.89 -0.61 4.30
N PHE A 213 20.01 0.37 4.35
CA PHE A 213 19.39 0.82 5.61
C PHE A 213 18.44 -0.21 6.20
N ALA A 214 17.96 -1.19 5.43
CA ALA A 214 17.19 -2.30 5.98
C ALA A 214 17.97 -3.10 7.04
N GLY A 215 19.31 -3.14 6.95
CA GLY A 215 20.22 -3.76 7.92
C GLY A 215 20.38 -3.00 9.25
N SER A 216 19.78 -1.82 9.39
CA SER A 216 19.96 -0.95 10.56
C SER A 216 19.71 -1.65 11.89
N THR A 217 20.67 -1.52 12.81
CA THR A 217 20.59 -2.07 14.16
C THR A 217 20.48 -0.96 15.20
N ARG A 218 20.12 -1.34 16.43
CA ARG A 218 19.98 -0.41 17.56
C ARG A 218 21.32 0.20 18.02
N THR A 219 22.38 -0.60 18.07
CA THR A 219 23.66 -0.24 18.72
C THR A 219 24.90 -0.44 17.86
N ASP A 220 24.81 -1.19 16.76
CA ASP A 220 25.97 -1.70 16.04
C ASP A 220 26.06 -1.14 14.61
N GLY A 221 25.36 -0.03 14.35
CA GLY A 221 25.35 0.62 13.04
C GLY A 221 24.35 -0.04 12.09
N ILE A 222 24.78 -0.22 10.85
CA ILE A 222 24.05 -0.88 9.76
C ILE A 222 24.81 -2.16 9.42
#